data_AF-A0A6V7RNG7-F1
#
_entry.id   AF-A0A6V7RNG7-F1
#
_cell.length_a   1.000
_cell.length_b   1.000
_cell.length_c   1.000
_cell.angle_alpha   90.00
_cell.angle_beta   90.00
_cell.angle_gamma   90.00
#
_symmetry.space_group_name_H-M   'P 1'
#
loop_
_entity.id
_entity.type
_entity.pdbx_description
1 polymer ?
#
loop_
_entity_poly.entity_id
_entity_poly.type
_entity_poly.pdbx_seq_one_letter_code
_entity_poly.pdbx_strand_id
1 'polypeptide(L)'
;MNIESSVIKRYGSAAINHEQNLCCPVEYDTRYLKIIPEEIIEKDYGCGDPLGKIKEGDVVLDLGSGGGKVPYIVSQIVGKTGKVIGVDMNDDMLSLAKKYQG
;
A
#
# COMPACT_ATOMS: atom_id res chain seq x y z
N MET A 1 -3.02 -19.91 19.26
CA MET A 1 -3.03 -18.77 18.31
C MET A 1 -4.23 -18.97 17.41
N ASN A 2 -5.11 -17.97 17.30
CA ASN A 2 -6.25 -18.05 16.37
C ASN A 2 -5.82 -17.49 14.99
N ILE A 3 -6.64 -17.71 13.96
CA ILE A 3 -6.29 -17.32 12.57
C ILE A 3 -6.02 -15.82 12.49
N GLU A 4 -6.88 -14.99 13.08
CA GLU A 4 -6.75 -13.53 13.07
C GLU A 4 -5.40 -13.06 13.64
N SER A 5 -5.05 -13.53 14.84
CA SER A 5 -3.76 -13.19 15.48
C SER A 5 -2.55 -13.69 14.67
N SER A 6 -2.67 -14.82 13.99
CA SER A 6 -1.62 -15.32 13.09
C SER A 6 -1.44 -14.44 11.86
N VAL A 7 -2.53 -13.96 11.26
CA VAL A 7 -2.51 -13.04 10.11
C VAL A 7 -1.91 -11.70 10.53
N ILE A 8 -2.40 -11.10 11.62
CA ILE A 8 -1.88 -9.83 12.14
C ILE A 8 -0.38 -9.94 12.41
N LYS A 9 0.07 -11.00 13.11
CA LYS A 9 1.48 -11.17 13.43
C LYS A 9 2.36 -11.32 12.18
N ARG A 10 1.89 -12.08 11.18
CA ARG A 10 2.63 -12.30 9.94
C ARG A 10 2.83 -11.00 9.16
N TYR A 11 1.74 -10.26 8.91
CA TYR A 11 1.83 -8.99 8.19
C TYR A 11 2.50 -7.89 9.03
N GLY A 12 2.35 -7.88 10.35
CA GLY A 12 3.05 -6.92 11.22
C GLY A 12 4.55 -7.10 11.17
N SER A 13 5.01 -8.36 11.19
CA SER A 13 6.44 -8.68 10.98
C SER A 13 6.92 -8.23 9.60
N ALA A 14 6.07 -8.38 8.58
CA ALA A 14 6.34 -7.98 7.20
C ALA A 14 6.39 -6.45 6.99
N ALA A 15 5.82 -5.66 7.90
CA ALA A 15 5.93 -4.19 7.88
C ALA A 15 7.33 -3.74 8.35
N ILE A 16 8.04 -4.58 9.10
CA ILE A 16 9.37 -4.31 9.62
C ILE A 16 10.42 -4.94 8.71
N ASN A 17 10.24 -6.21 8.37
CA ASN A 17 11.16 -7.01 7.56
C ASN A 17 10.53 -7.36 6.21
N HIS A 18 11.31 -7.37 5.14
CA HIS A 18 10.83 -7.81 3.84
C HIS A 18 10.55 -9.33 3.85
N GLU A 19 9.33 -9.72 3.50
CA GLU A 19 8.87 -11.11 3.48
C GLU A 19 8.67 -11.61 2.04
N GLN A 20 9.72 -12.14 1.41
CA GLN A 20 9.71 -12.57 0.00
C GLN A 20 8.56 -13.52 -0.37
N ASN A 21 8.14 -14.39 0.55
CA ASN A 21 7.06 -15.35 0.32
C ASN A 21 5.65 -14.71 0.27
N LEU A 22 5.54 -13.44 0.63
CA LEU A 22 4.30 -12.66 0.49
C LEU A 22 4.29 -11.82 -0.78
N CYS A 23 5.44 -11.64 -1.43
CA CYS A 23 5.55 -10.82 -2.63
C CYS A 23 4.95 -11.54 -3.84
N CYS A 24 4.16 -10.81 -4.60
CA CYS A 24 3.65 -11.24 -5.89
C CYS A 24 4.21 -10.30 -6.97
N PRO A 25 4.74 -10.83 -8.11
CA PRO A 25 5.20 -9.98 -9.19
C PRO A 25 4.01 -9.23 -9.81
N VAL A 26 4.02 -7.92 -9.67
CA VAL A 26 3.05 -7.00 -10.29
C VAL A 26 3.83 -5.90 -11.00
N GLU A 27 3.48 -5.67 -12.26
CA GLU A 27 4.03 -4.55 -13.03
C GLU A 27 3.12 -3.34 -12.87
N TYR A 28 3.68 -2.27 -12.28
CA TYR A 28 3.08 -0.95 -12.28
C TYR A 28 3.78 -0.07 -13.31
N ASP A 29 3.12 0.99 -13.76
CA ASP A 29 3.80 2.05 -14.50
C ASP A 29 4.90 2.66 -13.63
N THR A 30 6.15 2.42 -14.04
CA THR A 30 7.36 2.82 -13.31
C THR A 30 7.42 4.31 -13.01
N ARG A 31 6.68 5.16 -13.73
CA ARG A 31 6.60 6.60 -13.46
C ARG A 31 6.08 6.88 -12.05
N TYR A 32 5.12 6.10 -11.56
CA TYR A 32 4.53 6.30 -10.24
C TYR A 32 5.44 5.81 -9.10
N LEU A 33 6.37 4.91 -9.38
CA LEU A 33 7.27 4.35 -8.37
C LEU A 33 8.43 5.30 -8.03
N LYS A 34 8.78 6.22 -8.92
CA LYS A 34 9.98 7.08 -8.79
C LYS A 34 10.01 7.95 -7.54
N ILE A 35 8.84 8.36 -7.05
CA ILE A 35 8.72 9.24 -5.88
C ILE A 35 8.33 8.49 -4.60
N ILE A 36 8.04 7.18 -4.72
CA ILE A 36 7.62 6.36 -3.59
C ILE A 36 8.89 5.89 -2.87
N PRO A 37 8.97 6.00 -1.53
CA PRO A 37 10.10 5.49 -0.77
C PRO A 37 10.33 4.00 -1.03
N GLU A 38 11.59 3.60 -1.19
CA GLU A 38 11.97 2.20 -1.46
C GLU A 38 11.39 1.23 -0.43
N GLU A 39 11.38 1.61 0.86
CA GLU A 39 10.80 0.80 1.94
C GLU A 39 9.31 0.46 1.71
N ILE A 40 8.55 1.36 1.09
CA ILE A 40 7.13 1.15 0.76
C ILE A 40 7.00 0.23 -0.46
N ILE A 41 7.92 0.32 -1.41
CA ILE A 41 7.94 -0.52 -2.62
C ILE A 41 8.29 -1.97 -2.26
N GLU A 42 9.31 -2.16 -1.43
CA GLU A 42 9.80 -3.48 -1.00
C GLU A 42 8.79 -4.21 -0.08
N LYS A 43 8.03 -3.47 0.73
CA LYS A 43 7.07 -4.03 1.68
C LYS A 43 5.63 -3.99 1.16
N ASP A 44 5.48 -4.23 -0.15
CA ASP A 44 4.19 -4.45 -0.78
C ASP A 44 3.92 -5.94 -0.99
N TYR A 45 2.74 -6.36 -0.55
CA TYR A 45 2.33 -7.76 -0.52
C TYR A 45 0.99 -7.98 -1.23
N GLY A 46 0.58 -7.01 -2.05
CA GLY A 46 -0.58 -7.13 -2.93
C GLY A 46 -0.32 -8.05 -4.12
N CYS A 47 -1.39 -8.51 -4.77
CA CYS A 47 -1.34 -9.30 -5.99
C CYS A 47 -2.20 -8.63 -7.07
N GLY A 48 -1.66 -8.50 -8.28
CA GLY A 48 -2.33 -7.85 -9.42
C GLY A 48 -2.25 -6.32 -9.40
N ASP A 49 -2.68 -5.69 -10.51
CA ASP A 49 -2.82 -4.25 -10.63
C ASP A 49 -4.26 -3.83 -10.27
N PRO A 50 -4.50 -3.20 -9.11
CA PRO A 50 -5.83 -2.76 -8.70
C PRO A 50 -6.25 -1.45 -9.37
N LEU A 51 -5.40 -0.84 -10.21
CA LEU A 51 -5.67 0.46 -10.80
C LEU A 51 -6.79 0.35 -11.84
N GLY A 52 -7.91 1.01 -11.53
CA GLY A 52 -9.04 1.18 -12.44
C GLY A 52 -8.95 2.46 -13.28
N LYS A 53 -10.09 2.91 -13.80
CA LYS A 53 -10.23 4.18 -14.52
C LYS A 53 -10.31 5.38 -13.56
N ILE A 54 -9.26 5.58 -12.77
CA ILE A 54 -9.13 6.66 -11.80
C ILE A 54 -8.76 7.96 -12.54
N LYS A 55 -9.33 9.08 -12.12
CA LYS A 55 -9.14 10.40 -12.73
C LYS A 55 -8.78 11.44 -11.68
N GLU A 56 -8.26 12.56 -12.16
CA GLU A 56 -8.04 13.75 -11.33
C GLU A 56 -9.34 14.18 -10.65
N GLY A 57 -9.27 14.48 -9.35
CA GLY A 57 -10.42 14.86 -8.53
C GLY A 57 -11.20 13.70 -7.92
N ASP A 58 -10.92 12.45 -8.28
CA ASP A 58 -11.63 11.30 -7.70
C ASP A 58 -11.33 11.12 -6.20
N VAL A 59 -12.29 10.53 -5.49
CA VAL A 59 -12.10 10.04 -4.12
C VAL A 59 -12.02 8.51 -4.16
N VAL A 60 -10.89 7.96 -3.75
CA VAL A 60 -10.61 6.52 -3.82
C VAL A 60 -10.44 5.93 -2.42
N LEU A 61 -11.05 4.76 -2.20
CA LEU A 61 -10.88 3.94 -1.00
C LEU A 61 -10.12 2.67 -1.36
N ASP A 62 -9.04 2.41 -0.65
CA ASP A 62 -8.26 1.18 -0.73
C ASP A 62 -8.46 0.33 0.53
N LEU A 63 -8.79 -0.96 0.35
CA LEU A 63 -9.15 -1.89 1.42
C LEU A 63 -8.05 -2.95 1.55
N GLY A 64 -7.35 -2.94 2.69
CA GLY A 64 -6.12 -3.72 2.87
C GLY A 64 -4.90 -2.99 2.31
N SER A 65 -4.79 -1.68 2.60
CA SER A 65 -3.80 -0.80 1.97
C SER A 65 -2.34 -1.10 2.32
N GLY A 66 -2.10 -1.93 3.33
CA GLY A 66 -0.78 -2.33 3.80
C GLY A 66 0.11 -1.13 4.11
N GLY A 67 1.36 -1.20 3.67
CA GLY A 67 2.33 -0.10 3.77
C GLY A 67 2.01 1.11 2.89
N GLY A 68 0.98 1.05 2.03
CA GLY A 68 0.46 2.22 1.33
C GLY A 68 0.93 2.41 -0.11
N LYS A 69 1.61 1.44 -0.74
CA LYS A 69 2.12 1.58 -2.12
C LYS A 69 1.04 2.00 -3.11
N VAL A 70 -0.10 1.29 -3.12
CA VAL A 70 -1.23 1.62 -4.02
C VAL A 70 -1.82 3.00 -3.69
N PRO A 71 -2.09 3.37 -2.43
CA PRO A 71 -2.53 4.72 -2.09
C PRO A 71 -1.58 5.83 -2.55
N TYR A 72 -0.26 5.62 -2.47
CA TYR A 72 0.74 6.57 -2.98
C TYR A 72 0.79 6.65 -4.50
N ILE A 73 0.50 5.56 -5.22
CA ILE A 73 0.34 5.60 -6.68
C ILE A 73 -0.92 6.40 -7.01
N VAL A 74 -2.04 6.07 -6.37
CA VAL A 74 -3.35 6.70 -6.63
C VAL A 74 -3.34 8.19 -6.30
N SER A 75 -2.63 8.63 -5.25
CA SER A 75 -2.55 10.04 -4.87
C SER A 75 -1.94 10.92 -5.98
N GLN A 76 -1.03 10.35 -6.77
CA GLN A 76 -0.45 11.01 -7.95
C GLN A 76 -1.45 11.14 -9.10
N ILE A 77 -2.39 10.21 -9.23
CA ILE A 77 -3.40 10.16 -10.29
C ILE A 77 -4.56 11.12 -9.98
N VAL A 78 -5.08 11.08 -8.75
CA VAL A 78 -6.22 11.91 -8.35
C VAL A 78 -5.84 13.37 -8.13
N GLY A 79 -4.55 13.66 -7.93
CA GLY A 79 -4.02 15.01 -7.83
C GLY A 79 -4.52 15.77 -6.58
N LYS A 80 -4.24 17.07 -6.55
CA LYS A 80 -4.49 17.93 -5.37
C LYS A 80 -5.97 18.14 -5.04
N THR A 81 -6.84 17.94 -6.03
CA THR A 81 -8.30 18.09 -5.90
C THR A 81 -8.99 16.80 -5.50
N GLY A 82 -8.31 15.66 -5.63
CA GLY A 82 -8.81 14.36 -5.25
C GLY A 82 -8.41 13.95 -3.83
N LYS A 83 -8.78 12.73 -3.46
CA LYS A 83 -8.46 12.16 -2.14
C LYS A 83 -8.28 10.65 -2.23
N VAL A 84 -7.33 10.14 -1.46
CA VAL A 84 -7.14 8.70 -1.27
C VAL A 84 -7.27 8.35 0.20
N ILE A 85 -7.98 7.28 0.50
CA ILE A 85 -8.19 6.77 1.84
C ILE A 85 -7.72 5.31 1.84
N GLY A 86 -6.62 5.03 2.53
CA GLY A 86 -6.18 3.66 2.78
C GLY A 86 -6.75 3.16 4.11
N VAL A 87 -7.31 1.96 4.11
CA VAL A 87 -7.77 1.26 5.32
C VAL A 87 -7.01 -0.05 5.42
N ASP A 88 -6.40 -0.30 6.57
CA ASP A 88 -5.79 -1.57 6.92
C ASP A 88 -6.14 -1.91 8.38
N MET A 89 -6.12 -3.21 8.71
CA MET A 89 -6.36 -3.69 10.06
C MET A 89 -5.07 -3.81 10.88
N ASN A 90 -3.90 -3.72 10.24
CA ASN A 90 -2.61 -3.94 10.88
C ASN A 90 -1.93 -2.60 11.22
N ASP A 91 -1.77 -2.34 12.53
CA ASP A 91 -1.18 -1.08 13.01
C ASP A 91 0.28 -0.88 12.59
N ASP A 92 1.08 -1.95 12.43
CA ASP A 92 2.47 -1.84 11.98
C ASP A 92 2.53 -1.41 10.51
N MET A 93 1.65 -1.94 9.67
CA MET A 93 1.49 -1.53 8.26
C MET A 93 1.03 -0.07 8.15
N LEU A 94 0.02 0.31 8.93
CA LEU A 94 -0.43 1.70 8.99
C LEU A 94 0.65 2.64 9.50
N SER A 95 1.49 2.20 10.43
CA SER A 95 2.62 2.98 10.94
C SER A 95 3.68 3.18 9.85
N LEU A 96 4.00 2.14 9.07
CA LEU A 96 4.87 2.25 7.89
C LEU A 96 4.31 3.23 6.86
N ALA A 97 3.01 3.15 6.53
CA ALA A 97 2.38 4.09 5.61
C ALA A 97 2.44 5.53 6.15
N LYS A 98 2.04 5.75 7.39
CA LYS A 98 1.98 7.09 8.02
C LYS A 98 3.36 7.73 8.19
N LYS A 99 4.44 6.94 8.28
CA LYS A 99 5.82 7.44 8.33
C LYS A 99 6.17 8.38 7.17
N TYR A 100 5.56 8.17 6.01
CA TYR A 100 5.80 8.94 4.79
C TYR A 100 4.58 9.78 4.37
N GLN A 101 3.58 9.92 5.25
CA GLN A 101 2.39 10.71 4.96
C GLN A 101 2.70 12.20 5.18
N GLY A 102 2.57 13.01 4.13
CA GLY A 102 2.82 14.46 4.13
C GLY A 102 1.85 15.20 3.24
#